data_AF-A0A1D6IQZ6-F1
#
_entry.id   AF-A0A1D6IQZ6-F1
#
_cell.length_a   1.000
_cell.length_b   1.000
_cell.length_c   1.000
_cell.angle_alpha   90.00
_cell.angle_beta   90.00
_cell.angle_gamma   90.00
#
_symmetry.space_group_name_H-M   'P 1'
#
loop_
_entity.id
_entity.type
_entity.pdbx_description
1 polymer ?
#
loop_
_entity_poly.entity_id
_entity_poly.type
_entity_poly.pdbx_seq_one_letter_code
_entity_poly.pdbx_strand_id
1 'polypeptide(L)'
;MAEKRATAFGLMKIDEEGRIIEFAEKTKGEQFTEMMVDTTILSLDDVRAKEMPYIASMGIYVFSKDAMLQLLREQFPEANDFGSEVIPGARQNPKETARVT
;
A
#
# COMPACT_ATOMS: atom_id res chain seq x y z
N MET A 1 19.95 -3.46 5.38
CA MET A 1 19.42 -2.51 6.38
C MET A 1 17.97 -2.10 6.09
N ALA A 2 17.59 -1.91 4.82
CA ALA A 2 16.21 -1.64 4.41
C ALA A 2 15.23 -2.75 4.82
N GLU A 3 15.58 -4.03 4.61
CA GLU A 3 14.70 -5.17 4.97
C GLU A 3 14.28 -5.20 6.43
N LYS A 4 15.25 -5.09 7.37
CA LYS A 4 14.96 -5.07 8.81
C LYS A 4 14.01 -3.94 9.21
N ARG A 5 14.05 -2.79 8.51
CA ARG A 5 13.13 -1.68 8.76
C ARG A 5 11.77 -1.99 8.15
N ALA A 6 11.74 -2.41 6.89
CA ALA A 6 10.54 -2.68 6.12
C ALA A 6 9.66 -3.80 6.72
N THR A 7 10.25 -4.85 7.33
CA THR A 7 9.48 -5.92 8.00
C THR A 7 8.65 -5.45 9.21
N ALA A 8 8.92 -4.25 9.73
CA ALA A 8 8.15 -3.66 10.84
C ALA A 8 6.92 -2.88 10.36
N PHE A 9 6.78 -2.65 9.05
CA PHE A 9 5.69 -1.87 8.45
C PHE A 9 4.78 -2.77 7.60
N GLY A 10 3.62 -2.24 7.21
CA GLY A 10 2.84 -2.80 6.12
C GLY A 10 3.47 -2.43 4.79
N LEU A 11 3.70 -3.40 3.91
CA LEU A 11 4.25 -3.17 2.57
C LEU A 11 3.14 -3.00 1.56
N MET A 12 3.41 -2.19 0.54
CA MET A 12 2.49 -1.92 -0.56
C MET A 12 3.17 -2.21 -1.88
N LYS A 13 2.44 -2.85 -2.79
CA LYS A 13 2.78 -2.89 -4.21
C LYS A 13 1.94 -1.91 -4.98
N ILE A 14 2.54 -1.31 -5.99
CA ILE A 14 1.87 -0.41 -6.91
C ILE A 14 2.02 -0.88 -8.36
N ASP A 15 1.07 -0.47 -9.21
CA ASP A 15 1.22 -0.53 -10.66
C ASP A 15 1.97 0.70 -11.23
N GLU A 16 2.12 0.74 -12.55
CA GLU A 16 2.82 1.81 -13.27
C GLU A 16 2.15 3.19 -13.09
N GLU A 17 0.85 3.23 -12.78
CA GLU A 17 0.11 4.45 -12.48
C GLU A 17 0.12 4.83 -10.99
N GLY A 18 0.90 4.12 -10.16
CA GLY A 18 1.03 4.37 -8.73
C GLY A 18 -0.18 3.90 -7.90
N ARG A 19 -1.05 3.06 -8.44
CA ARG A 19 -2.22 2.52 -7.73
C ARG A 19 -1.80 1.31 -6.91
N ILE A 20 -2.33 1.21 -5.69
CA ILE A 20 -2.01 0.10 -4.79
C ILE A 20 -2.69 -1.18 -5.28
N ILE A 21 -1.88 -2.18 -5.64
CA ILE A 21 -2.31 -3.50 -6.13
C ILE A 21 -2.03 -4.64 -5.17
N GLU A 22 -1.38 -4.39 -4.04
CA GLU A 22 -1.21 -5.37 -2.98
C GLU A 22 -0.85 -4.65 -1.68
N PHE A 23 -1.36 -5.13 -0.56
CA PHE A 23 -0.95 -4.69 0.76
C PHE A 23 -0.67 -5.93 1.59
N ALA A 24 0.45 -5.92 2.31
CA ALA A 24 0.83 -7.04 3.14
C ALA A 24 1.38 -6.53 4.48
N GLU A 25 0.73 -6.88 5.58
CA GLU A 25 1.10 -6.38 6.91
C GLU A 25 2.18 -7.26 7.56
N LYS A 26 3.31 -6.66 7.97
CA LYS A 26 4.37 -7.32 8.77
C LYS A 26 4.87 -8.63 8.14
N THR A 27 5.01 -8.65 6.81
CA THR A 27 5.47 -9.82 6.06
C THR A 27 6.91 -10.19 6.37
N LYS A 28 7.20 -11.50 6.31
CA LYS A 28 8.53 -12.08 6.56
C LYS A 28 8.83 -13.15 5.50
N GLY A 29 10.10 -13.49 5.33
CA GLY A 29 10.52 -14.59 4.46
C GLY A 29 10.20 -14.32 2.99
N GLU A 30 9.76 -15.34 2.25
CA GLU A 30 9.53 -15.24 0.80
C GLU A 30 8.48 -14.19 0.42
N GLN A 31 7.41 -14.06 1.21
CA GLN A 31 6.38 -13.05 0.99
C GLN A 31 6.91 -11.61 1.10
N PHE A 32 7.97 -11.39 1.89
CA PHE A 32 8.62 -10.08 1.95
C PHE A 32 9.36 -9.78 0.64
N THR A 33 10.10 -10.75 0.11
CA THR A 33 10.80 -10.61 -1.18
C THR A 33 9.83 -10.41 -2.33
N GLU A 34 8.67 -11.05 -2.29
CA GLU A 34 7.62 -10.89 -3.29
C GLU A 34 7.06 -9.47 -3.34
N MET A 35 7.11 -8.70 -2.24
CA MET A 35 6.60 -7.32 -2.14
C MET A 35 7.54 -6.26 -2.76
N MET A 36 8.63 -6.67 -3.41
CA MET A 36 9.51 -5.73 -4.11
C MET A 36 8.79 -5.03 -5.26
N VAL A 37 9.09 -3.73 -5.41
CA VAL A 37 8.60 -2.88 -6.50
C VAL A 37 9.71 -2.00 -7.03
N ASP A 38 9.54 -1.54 -8.27
CA ASP A 38 10.37 -0.49 -8.82
C ASP A 38 9.95 0.87 -8.23
N THR A 39 10.77 1.39 -7.31
CA THR A 39 10.50 2.67 -6.65
C THR A 39 10.92 3.89 -7.49
N THR A 40 11.47 3.70 -8.70
CA THR A 40 11.67 4.80 -9.65
C THR A 40 10.34 5.44 -10.10
N ILE A 41 9.24 4.67 -10.07
CA ILE A 41 7.87 5.17 -10.27
C ILE A 41 7.52 6.29 -9.27
N LEU A 42 8.13 6.26 -8.09
CA LEU A 42 8.00 7.28 -7.05
C LEU A 42 9.15 8.31 -7.08
N SER A 43 9.78 8.49 -8.24
CA SER A 43 10.85 9.46 -8.48
C SER A 43 12.14 9.25 -7.68
N LEU A 44 12.42 8.01 -7.23
CA LEU A 44 13.75 7.65 -6.75
C LEU A 44 14.69 7.48 -7.94
N ASP A 45 15.96 7.84 -7.77
CA ASP A 45 17.00 7.49 -8.74
C ASP A 45 17.32 5.98 -8.74
N ASP A 46 17.86 5.47 -9.84
CA ASP A 46 18.13 4.05 -10.04
C ASP A 46 19.00 3.42 -8.94
N VAL A 47 19.92 4.19 -8.34
CA VAL A 47 20.80 3.69 -7.28
C VAL A 47 19.98 3.47 -6.02
N ARG A 48 19.21 4.48 -5.60
CA ARG A 48 18.35 4.38 -4.42
C ARG A 48 17.20 3.40 -4.61
N ALA A 49 16.65 3.28 -5.82
CA ALA A 49 15.57 2.35 -6.10
C ALA A 49 16.00 0.89 -5.90
N LYS A 50 17.23 0.55 -6.31
CA LYS A 50 17.82 -0.77 -6.07
C LYS A 50 18.13 -1.03 -4.59
N GLU A 51 18.51 0.00 -3.84
CA GLU A 51 18.78 -0.13 -2.40
C GLU A 51 17.49 -0.18 -1.54
N MET A 52 16.40 0.41 -2.05
CA MET A 52 15.11 0.53 -1.36
C MET A 52 13.95 0.09 -2.29
N PRO A 53 13.87 -1.21 -2.65
CA PRO A 53 12.85 -1.71 -3.56
C PRO A 53 11.51 -1.99 -2.86
N TYR A 54 11.19 -1.29 -1.76
CA TYR A 54 10.00 -1.54 -0.95
C TYR A 54 9.28 -0.24 -0.63
N ILE A 55 7.96 -0.25 -0.72
CA ILE A 55 7.10 0.84 -0.25
C ILE A 55 6.48 0.42 1.08
N ALA A 56 6.84 1.12 2.15
CA ALA A 56 6.25 0.93 3.46
C ALA A 56 5.13 1.95 3.70
N SER A 57 3.96 1.48 4.13
CA SER A 57 2.86 2.33 4.58
C SER A 57 3.23 3.04 5.88
N MET A 58 3.06 4.36 5.90
CA MET A 58 3.24 5.20 7.09
C MET A 58 1.95 5.36 7.91
N GLY A 59 0.82 4.78 7.47
CA GLY A 59 -0.47 4.93 8.12
C GLY A 59 -1.12 6.32 7.94
N ILE A 60 -0.72 7.05 6.90
CA ILE A 60 -1.29 8.35 6.54
C ILE A 60 -2.05 8.19 5.23
N TYR A 61 -3.32 8.58 5.23
CA TYR A 61 -4.23 8.36 4.11
C TYR A 61 -5.11 9.58 3.87
N VAL A 62 -5.44 9.85 2.60
CA VAL A 62 -6.32 10.97 2.20
C VAL A 62 -7.50 10.41 1.43
N PHE A 63 -8.71 10.77 1.84
CA PHE A 63 -9.95 10.33 1.22
C PHE A 63 -10.87 11.50 0.92
N SER A 64 -11.65 11.37 -0.16
CA SER A 64 -12.85 12.18 -0.29
C SER A 64 -13.86 11.73 0.78
N LYS A 65 -14.64 12.69 1.28
CA LYS A 65 -15.65 12.43 2.31
C LYS A 65 -16.63 11.33 1.89
N ASP A 66 -17.07 11.37 0.63
CA ASP A 66 -18.06 10.44 0.11
C ASP A 66 -17.49 9.02 -0.02
N ALA A 67 -16.24 8.88 -0.48
CA ALA A 67 -15.56 7.58 -0.51
C ALA A 67 -15.40 6.99 0.88
N MET A 68 -15.04 7.81 1.88
CA MET A 68 -14.90 7.33 3.26
C MET A 68 -16.23 6.79 3.83
N LEU A 69 -17.34 7.49 3.57
CA LEU A 69 -18.66 7.04 4.00
C LEU A 69 -19.05 5.72 3.32
N GLN A 70 -18.83 5.62 2.01
CA GLN A 70 -19.15 4.43 1.23
C GLN A 70 -18.32 3.22 1.71
N LEU A 71 -17.00 3.41 1.88
CA LEU A 71 -16.09 2.36 2.34
C LEU A 71 -16.46 1.85 3.74
N LEU A 72 -16.65 2.75 4.71
CA LEU A 72 -16.81 2.35 6.11
C LEU A 72 -18.25 1.95 6.50
N ARG A 73 -19.28 2.44 5.80
CA ARG A 73 -20.67 2.14 6.15
C ARG A 73 -21.31 1.09 5.25
N GLU A 74 -20.95 1.08 3.98
CA GLU A 74 -21.64 0.27 2.99
C GLU A 74 -20.81 -0.95 2.59
N GLN A 75 -19.51 -0.77 2.34
CA GLN A 75 -18.66 -1.85 1.82
C GLN A 75 -18.00 -2.69 2.91
N PHE A 76 -17.45 -2.04 3.94
CA PHE A 76 -16.66 -2.68 4.99
C PHE A 76 -17.15 -2.32 6.40
N PRO A 77 -18.45 -2.51 6.73
CA PRO A 77 -19.00 -2.11 8.03
C PRO A 77 -18.41 -2.86 9.23
N GLU A 78 -17.89 -4.06 9.01
CA GLU A 78 -17.30 -4.93 10.05
C GLU A 78 -15.77 -4.83 10.10
N ALA A 79 -15.15 -4.00 9.26
CA ALA A 79 -13.70 -3.83 9.25
C ALA A 79 -13.24 -3.10 10.52
N ASN A 80 -12.20 -3.65 11.13
CA ASN A 80 -11.57 -3.14 12.34
C ASN A 80 -10.22 -2.48 12.05
N ASP A 81 -9.56 -2.86 10.94
CA ASP A 81 -8.28 -2.28 10.53
C ASP A 81 -8.37 -1.64 9.14
N PHE A 82 -7.92 -0.38 9.07
CA PHE A 82 -7.98 0.36 7.82
C PHE A 82 -6.92 -0.08 6.81
N GLY A 83 -5.71 -0.39 7.28
CA GLY A 83 -4.58 -0.71 6.43
C GLY A 83 -4.67 -2.11 5.83
N SER A 84 -5.03 -3.11 6.63
CA SER A 84 -5.06 -4.52 6.20
C SER A 84 -6.43 -5.01 5.71
N GLU A 85 -7.53 -4.32 6.01
CA GLU A 85 -8.88 -4.74 5.57
C GLU A 85 -9.51 -3.74 4.59
N VAL A 86 -9.59 -2.45 4.94
CA VAL A 86 -10.29 -1.45 4.11
C VAL A 86 -9.52 -1.10 2.84
N ILE A 87 -8.23 -0.74 2.94
CA ILE A 87 -7.40 -0.38 1.77
C ILE A 87 -7.33 -1.50 0.72
N PRO A 88 -7.10 -2.77 1.08
CA PRO A 88 -7.04 -3.85 0.10
C PRO A 88 -8.41 -4.11 -0.54
N GLY A 89 -9.49 -3.92 0.22
CA GLY A 89 -10.86 -4.06 -0.26
C GLY A 89 -11.30 -2.96 -1.23
N ALA A 90 -10.85 -1.72 -1.03
CA ALA A 90 -11.24 -0.53 -1.81
C ALA A 90 -10.78 -0.54 -3.29
N ARG A 91 -10.05 -1.58 -3.72
CA ARG A 91 -9.46 -1.71 -5.06
C ARG A 91 -10.46 -1.86 -6.20
N GLN A 92 -11.68 -2.28 -5.90
CA GLN A 92 -12.64 -2.69 -6.95
C GLN A 92 -13.33 -1.50 -7.63
N ASN A 93 -13.21 -0.29 -7.08
CA ASN A 93 -13.87 0.89 -7.60
C ASN A 93 -12.85 1.95 -8.08
N PRO A 94 -12.91 2.40 -9.34
CA PRO A 94 -12.00 3.42 -9.88
C PRO A 94 -12.03 4.76 -9.12
N LYS A 95 -13.15 5.07 -8.43
CA LYS A 95 -13.29 6.27 -7.61
C LYS A 95 -12.68 6.15 -6.20
N GLU A 96 -12.36 4.92 -5.78
CA GLU A 96 -11.90 4.59 -4.42
C GLU A 96 -10.50 3.93 -4.44
N THR A 97 -9.87 3.90 -5.62
CA THR A 97 -8.55 3.31 -5.80
C THR A 97 -7.49 4.09 -5.03
N ALA A 98 -6.86 3.45 -4.06
CA ALA A 98 -5.77 4.01 -3.29
C ALA A 98 -4.53 4.19 -4.20
N ARG A 99 -3.88 5.36 -4.09
CA ARG A 99 -2.67 5.70 -4.85
C ARG A 99 -1.58 6.17 -3.90
N VAL A 100 -0.34 5.84 -4.24
CA VAL A 100 0.84 6.41 -3.60
C VAL A 100 1.23 7.66 -4.38
N THR A 101 1.36 8.77 -3.68
CA THR A 101 1.76 10.09 -4.22
C THR A 101 3.02 10.57 -3.57
#